data_AF-A0A5C6RHT2-F1
#
_entry.id   AF-A0A5C6RHT2-F1
#
_cell.length_a   1.000
_cell.length_b   1.000
_cell.length_c   1.000
_cell.angle_alpha   90.00
_cell.angle_beta   90.00
_cell.angle_gamma   90.00
#
_symmetry.space_group_name_H-M   'P 1'
#
loop_
_entity.id
_entity.type
_entity.pdbx_description
1 polymer ?
#
loop_
_entity_poly.entity_id
_entity_poly.type
_entity_poly.pdbx_seq_one_letter_code
_entity_poly.pdbx_strand_id
1 'polypeptide(L)'
;MRLLTVKVLAIILVSALNLNAQKEDLSERTLSAEYVFEGKVIEKTSFWNSQRNKVFTKNRIEVSRSFKGDVPQVVDLITHGGIMDSTVYQISHGVSFSIGQEGVFFCKHFDNSGKGEDIFLMLNGMSGLVLYDFKLNGVQARDIHKEYGNVWQELFEPVEQATRRSPFQYGSNGFESHIENWLEDNLSLFSQVDTIMEFTFQNVQLNGGSEVEFDIFVRSNQDGIKFAASDVFLKYATEAFGSSVIENEKLAASKEDVIENPIYTLDLSDFDADMVKIAINSASSPSELYPISQSQEKFLHVVIDIENIMAIGTISFDEFLMSNESMFYDENIGEYVPFSKIKLSHPTNVLGGPMISDFSSEDDANPHHISAGTGEILTIIGMGFGDTKGTIKFRDENLISGGVETSEDDIEVWTENMIQVKVPSADSDFSGLTAVSGLFSVELPNGGAAAESDDFLFVDYSVYNFRTVSNLTSQPVDLADTPQGDGNADGILEFSLSTNMSGNAELRAIVNQSLCDWNEQTEIKWGLKPSYSSKTTFGNNDQVNLIYFGEESEFTGEIFGLGAYTI
;
A
#
# COMPACT_ATOMS: atom_id res chain seq x y z
N MET A 1 -18.48 -50.06 -37.21
CA MET A 1 -17.40 -49.23 -36.64
C MET A 1 -17.43 -47.83 -37.29
N ARG A 2 -18.45 -47.01 -36.97
CA ARG A 2 -18.55 -45.58 -37.37
C ARG A 2 -19.60 -44.77 -36.60
N LEU A 3 -20.16 -45.35 -35.52
CA LEU A 3 -21.23 -44.73 -34.70
C LEU A 3 -20.83 -44.56 -33.22
N LEU A 4 -19.66 -45.06 -32.79
CA LEU A 4 -19.19 -44.92 -31.40
C LEU A 4 -18.28 -43.69 -31.19
N THR A 5 -17.66 -43.15 -32.24
CA THR A 5 -16.71 -42.03 -32.14
C THR A 5 -17.37 -40.65 -32.05
N VAL A 6 -18.66 -40.53 -32.33
CA VAL A 6 -19.37 -39.22 -32.32
C VAL A 6 -20.02 -38.92 -30.96
N LYS A 7 -20.31 -39.93 -30.13
CA LYS A 7 -20.87 -39.71 -28.78
C LYS A 7 -19.82 -39.39 -27.72
N VAL A 8 -18.60 -39.92 -27.86
CA VAL A 8 -17.49 -39.62 -26.93
C VAL A 8 -16.97 -38.19 -27.13
N LEU A 9 -16.99 -37.68 -28.37
CA LEU A 9 -16.59 -36.31 -28.68
C LEU A 9 -17.60 -35.25 -28.19
N ALA A 10 -18.89 -35.59 -28.13
CA ALA A 10 -19.94 -34.67 -27.68
C ALA A 10 -20.00 -34.53 -26.14
N ILE A 11 -19.58 -35.56 -25.39
CA ILE A 11 -19.50 -35.50 -23.92
C ILE A 11 -18.26 -34.70 -23.49
N ILE A 12 -17.13 -34.85 -24.20
CA ILE A 12 -15.91 -34.07 -23.96
C ILE A 12 -16.10 -32.58 -24.32
N LEU A 13 -16.95 -32.26 -25.31
CA LEU A 13 -17.27 -30.86 -25.65
C LEU A 13 -18.19 -30.17 -24.61
N VAL A 14 -18.96 -30.91 -23.82
CA VAL A 14 -19.82 -30.36 -22.77
C VAL A 14 -19.05 -30.19 -21.45
N SER A 15 -18.07 -31.06 -21.15
CA SER A 15 -17.19 -30.89 -19.98
C SER A 15 -16.13 -29.81 -20.17
N ALA A 16 -15.74 -29.48 -21.42
CA ALA A 16 -14.81 -28.38 -21.70
C ALA A 16 -15.46 -26.97 -21.70
N LEU A 17 -16.77 -26.86 -21.48
CA LEU A 17 -17.48 -25.58 -21.41
C LEU A 17 -17.78 -25.10 -19.98
N ASN A 18 -17.44 -25.87 -18.95
CA ASN A 18 -17.64 -25.48 -17.55
C ASN A 18 -16.34 -25.19 -16.79
N LEU A 19 -15.21 -25.05 -17.48
CA LEU A 19 -13.92 -24.68 -16.87
C LEU A 19 -13.45 -23.26 -17.26
N ASN A 20 -14.38 -22.39 -17.61
CA ASN A 20 -14.22 -20.98 -17.34
C ASN A 20 -14.99 -20.75 -16.03
N ALA A 21 -14.30 -20.42 -14.94
CA ALA A 21 -14.95 -19.62 -13.91
C ALA A 21 -15.64 -18.48 -14.66
N GLN A 22 -16.98 -18.44 -14.66
CA GLN A 22 -17.69 -17.41 -15.38
C GLN A 22 -17.18 -16.08 -14.84
N LYS A 23 -16.54 -15.29 -15.70
CA LYS A 23 -16.20 -13.91 -15.40
C LYS A 23 -17.54 -13.18 -15.25
N GLU A 24 -18.08 -13.17 -14.03
CA GLU A 24 -19.31 -12.44 -13.73
C GLU A 24 -19.03 -10.95 -13.95
N ASP A 25 -19.82 -10.33 -14.82
CA ASP A 25 -19.76 -8.88 -14.99
C ASP A 25 -20.33 -8.18 -13.73
N LEU A 26 -19.96 -6.92 -13.50
CA LEU A 26 -20.35 -6.16 -12.29
C LEU A 26 -21.87 -6.17 -12.05
N SER A 27 -22.66 -6.11 -13.13
CA SER A 27 -24.12 -6.17 -13.05
C SER A 27 -24.61 -7.49 -12.47
N GLU A 28 -24.02 -8.62 -12.87
CA GLU A 28 -24.39 -9.96 -12.40
C GLU A 28 -24.04 -10.13 -10.91
N ARG A 29 -22.84 -9.69 -10.52
CA ARG A 29 -22.38 -9.65 -9.11
C ARG A 29 -23.31 -8.81 -8.24
N THR A 30 -23.71 -7.64 -8.75
CA THR A 30 -24.64 -6.73 -8.07
C THR A 30 -26.01 -7.38 -7.88
N LEU A 31 -26.51 -8.09 -8.90
CA LEU A 31 -27.82 -8.74 -8.85
C LEU A 31 -27.81 -9.97 -7.93
N SER A 32 -26.72 -10.73 -7.88
CA SER A 32 -26.58 -11.95 -7.09
C SER A 32 -26.31 -11.70 -5.60
N ALA A 33 -25.73 -10.56 -5.23
CA ALA A 33 -25.52 -10.15 -3.84
C ALA A 33 -26.83 -9.69 -3.16
N GLU A 34 -26.97 -9.89 -1.85
CA GLU A 34 -28.10 -9.34 -1.09
C GLU A 34 -27.82 -7.90 -0.65
N TYR A 35 -26.55 -7.62 -0.34
CA TYR A 35 -26.06 -6.32 0.11
C TYR A 35 -24.89 -5.87 -0.76
N VAL A 36 -24.87 -4.59 -1.14
CA VAL A 36 -23.76 -3.97 -1.87
C VAL A 36 -23.48 -2.62 -1.26
N PHE A 37 -22.27 -2.41 -0.76
CA PHE A 37 -21.91 -1.19 -0.07
C PHE A 37 -20.41 -0.88 -0.22
N GLU A 38 -20.07 0.39 -0.11
CA GLU A 38 -18.71 0.91 0.01
C GLU A 38 -18.38 1.12 1.49
N GLY A 39 -17.16 0.76 1.90
CA GLY A 39 -16.73 1.03 3.26
C GLY A 39 -15.25 0.74 3.54
N LYS A 40 -14.82 1.09 4.75
CA LYS A 40 -13.45 0.96 5.25
C LYS A 40 -13.39 0.01 6.44
N VAL A 41 -12.43 -0.90 6.45
CA VAL A 41 -12.21 -1.83 7.57
C VAL A 41 -11.58 -1.05 8.73
N ILE A 42 -12.29 -0.95 9.86
CA ILE A 42 -11.85 -0.14 11.02
C ILE A 42 -11.36 -0.99 12.19
N GLU A 43 -11.77 -2.26 12.28
CA GLU A 43 -11.41 -3.15 13.37
C GLU A 43 -11.47 -4.61 12.91
N LYS A 44 -10.59 -5.46 13.45
CA LYS A 44 -10.58 -6.91 13.24
C LYS A 44 -10.55 -7.63 14.57
N THR A 45 -11.45 -8.59 14.76
CA THR A 45 -11.50 -9.43 15.98
C THR A 45 -11.81 -10.88 15.64
N SER A 46 -11.00 -11.81 16.13
CA SER A 46 -11.26 -13.24 15.93
C SER A 46 -12.14 -13.83 17.03
N PHE A 47 -12.94 -14.85 16.70
CA PHE A 47 -13.83 -15.53 17.63
C PHE A 47 -14.09 -16.98 17.23
N TRP A 48 -14.40 -17.81 18.21
CA TRP A 48 -14.86 -19.19 17.97
C TRP A 48 -16.33 -19.21 17.57
N ASN A 49 -16.68 -20.12 16.67
CA ASN A 49 -18.07 -20.49 16.45
C ASN A 49 -18.70 -21.14 17.69
N SER A 50 -20.03 -21.25 17.71
CA SER A 50 -20.77 -21.79 18.86
C SER A 50 -20.35 -23.21 19.27
N GLN A 51 -19.80 -24.00 18.34
CA GLN A 51 -19.33 -25.36 18.56
C GLN A 51 -17.86 -25.45 18.99
N ARG A 52 -17.13 -24.33 19.01
CA ARG A 52 -15.68 -24.23 19.27
C ARG A 52 -14.82 -25.17 18.42
N ASN A 53 -15.16 -25.32 17.14
CA ASN A 53 -14.40 -26.12 16.18
C ASN A 53 -13.92 -25.32 14.95
N LYS A 54 -14.39 -24.07 14.77
CA LYS A 54 -13.96 -23.15 13.72
C LYS A 54 -13.68 -21.76 14.33
N VAL A 55 -12.59 -21.14 13.89
CA VAL A 55 -12.30 -19.74 14.18
C VAL A 55 -12.73 -18.88 12.99
N PHE A 56 -13.35 -17.76 13.30
CA PHE A 56 -13.78 -16.73 12.37
C PHE A 56 -13.12 -15.41 12.73
N THR A 57 -12.99 -14.53 11.75
CA THR A 57 -12.59 -13.14 11.96
C THR A 57 -13.74 -12.22 11.58
N LYS A 58 -14.12 -11.38 12.53
CA LYS A 58 -15.05 -10.28 12.35
C LYS A 58 -14.27 -9.06 11.90
N ASN A 59 -14.53 -8.62 10.68
CA ASN A 59 -14.01 -7.40 10.10
C ASN A 59 -15.12 -6.35 10.20
N ARG A 60 -14.96 -5.39 11.11
CA ARG A 60 -15.92 -4.32 11.27
C ARG A 60 -15.65 -3.25 10.23
N ILE A 61 -16.67 -2.93 9.45
CA ILE A 61 -16.59 -2.00 8.32
C ILE A 61 -17.43 -0.77 8.64
N GLU A 62 -16.82 0.40 8.53
CA GLU A 62 -17.51 1.68 8.47
C GLU A 62 -17.98 1.93 7.04
N VAL A 63 -19.29 2.00 6.84
CA VAL A 63 -19.94 2.12 5.53
C VAL A 63 -20.07 3.61 5.18
N SER A 64 -19.44 4.02 4.08
CA SER A 64 -19.60 5.37 3.52
C SER A 64 -20.84 5.47 2.64
N ARG A 65 -21.15 4.42 1.88
CA ARG A 65 -22.23 4.42 0.88
C ARG A 65 -22.86 3.03 0.71
N SER A 66 -24.20 2.97 0.69
CA SER A 66 -24.96 1.74 0.42
C SER A 66 -25.62 1.80 -0.96
N PHE A 67 -25.33 0.82 -1.82
CA PHE A 67 -25.91 0.68 -3.15
C PHE A 67 -27.11 -0.29 -3.18
N LYS A 68 -27.07 -1.34 -2.35
CA LYS A 68 -28.11 -2.38 -2.29
C LYS A 68 -28.25 -2.93 -0.87
N GLY A 69 -29.50 -3.11 -0.45
CA GLY A 69 -29.84 -3.56 0.90
C GLY A 69 -29.79 -2.42 1.92
N ASP A 70 -30.58 -2.54 2.99
CA ASP A 70 -30.58 -1.57 4.09
C ASP A 70 -29.39 -1.90 5.03
N VAL A 71 -28.17 -1.54 4.60
CA VAL A 71 -26.92 -1.76 5.34
C VAL A 71 -26.71 -0.63 6.35
N PRO A 72 -26.51 -0.89 7.65
CA PRO A 72 -26.21 0.15 8.63
C PRO A 72 -24.85 0.81 8.39
N GLN A 73 -24.61 1.99 8.99
CA GLN A 73 -23.34 2.72 8.89
C GLN A 73 -22.13 1.92 9.43
N VAL A 74 -22.36 0.94 10.29
CA VAL A 74 -21.33 0.00 10.75
C VAL A 74 -21.87 -1.42 10.60
N VAL A 75 -21.13 -2.27 9.89
CA VAL A 75 -21.50 -3.66 9.63
C VAL A 75 -20.34 -4.61 9.89
N ASP A 76 -20.65 -5.82 10.35
CA ASP A 76 -19.67 -6.86 10.61
C ASP A 76 -19.61 -7.84 9.42
N LEU A 77 -18.47 -7.87 8.72
CA LEU A 77 -18.16 -8.83 7.66
C LEU A 77 -17.32 -9.98 8.20
N ILE A 78 -17.81 -11.20 8.09
CA ILE A 78 -17.17 -12.40 8.62
C ILE A 78 -16.32 -13.06 7.55
N THR A 79 -15.06 -13.33 7.88
CA THR A 79 -14.16 -14.21 7.13
C THR A 79 -13.79 -15.41 7.98
N HIS A 80 -13.41 -16.51 7.34
CA HIS A 80 -12.90 -17.67 8.06
C HIS A 80 -11.44 -17.44 8.49
N GLY A 81 -11.02 -18.17 9.52
CA GLY A 81 -9.67 -18.04 10.06
C GLY A 81 -9.50 -16.89 11.05
N GLY A 82 -8.26 -16.67 11.49
CA GLY A 82 -7.89 -15.72 12.52
C GLY A 82 -7.05 -16.36 13.63
N ILE A 83 -6.77 -15.56 14.65
CA ILE A 83 -5.92 -15.96 15.78
C ILE A 83 -6.77 -16.01 17.04
N MET A 84 -6.80 -17.16 17.70
CA MET A 84 -7.43 -17.32 19.01
C MET A 84 -6.47 -18.01 19.97
N ASP A 85 -6.22 -17.38 21.11
CA ASP A 85 -5.27 -17.83 22.12
C ASP A 85 -3.85 -18.00 21.52
N SER A 86 -3.40 -19.24 21.35
CA SER A 86 -2.11 -19.60 20.73
C SER A 86 -2.28 -20.40 19.44
N THR A 87 -3.48 -20.40 18.86
CA THR A 87 -3.83 -21.19 17.67
C THR A 87 -4.17 -20.26 16.52
N VAL A 88 -3.48 -20.46 15.40
CA VAL A 88 -3.76 -19.79 14.14
C VAL A 88 -4.63 -20.70 13.28
N TYR A 89 -5.72 -20.15 12.76
CA TYR A 89 -6.53 -20.78 11.72
C TYR A 89 -6.38 -19.96 10.45
N GLN A 90 -5.85 -20.57 9.40
CA GLN A 90 -5.68 -19.94 8.10
C GLN A 90 -6.31 -20.82 7.02
N ILE A 91 -6.89 -20.17 6.02
CA ILE A 91 -7.37 -20.84 4.81
C ILE A 91 -6.58 -20.25 3.64
N SER A 92 -5.92 -21.12 2.87
CA SER A 92 -4.96 -20.74 1.82
C SER A 92 -5.57 -19.90 0.70
N HIS A 93 -6.88 -20.00 0.48
CA HIS A 93 -7.62 -19.22 -0.51
C HIS A 93 -8.63 -18.28 0.14
N GLY A 94 -8.37 -17.92 1.39
CA GLY A 94 -9.23 -17.05 2.17
C GLY A 94 -8.98 -15.57 1.93
N VAL A 95 -10.04 -14.78 2.06
CA VAL A 95 -9.90 -13.32 1.99
C VAL A 95 -9.54 -12.82 3.39
N SER A 96 -8.38 -12.18 3.51
CA SER A 96 -7.98 -11.43 4.69
C SER A 96 -8.00 -9.94 4.38
N PHE A 97 -8.34 -9.14 5.39
CA PHE A 97 -8.36 -7.69 5.28
C PHE A 97 -7.28 -7.03 6.14
N SER A 98 -6.79 -5.87 5.74
CA SER A 98 -5.99 -4.99 6.58
C SER A 98 -6.86 -3.89 7.20
N ILE A 99 -6.55 -3.44 8.42
CA ILE A 99 -7.20 -2.25 8.97
C ILE A 99 -6.86 -1.06 8.06
N GLY A 100 -7.86 -0.25 7.73
CA GLY A 100 -7.74 0.87 6.81
C GLY A 100 -8.05 0.53 5.35
N GLN A 101 -8.14 -0.75 4.99
CA GLN A 101 -8.47 -1.18 3.64
C GLN A 101 -9.90 -0.76 3.27
N GLU A 102 -10.07 -0.27 2.05
CA GLU A 102 -11.31 0.34 1.58
C GLU A 102 -11.72 -0.18 0.20
N GLY A 103 -13.03 -0.25 -0.05
CA GLY A 103 -13.55 -0.73 -1.33
C GLY A 103 -15.06 -0.94 -1.35
N VAL A 104 -15.55 -1.59 -2.40
CA VAL A 104 -16.95 -2.01 -2.58
C VAL A 104 -17.09 -3.51 -2.30
N PHE A 105 -18.02 -3.83 -1.42
CA PHE A 105 -18.31 -5.17 -0.92
C PHE A 105 -19.66 -5.66 -1.45
N PHE A 106 -19.65 -6.85 -2.04
CA PHE A 106 -20.82 -7.58 -2.53
C PHE A 106 -21.05 -8.77 -1.61
N CYS A 107 -22.08 -8.70 -0.78
CA CYS A 107 -22.26 -9.59 0.35
C CYS A 107 -23.61 -10.31 0.34
N LYS A 108 -23.67 -11.41 1.09
CA LYS A 108 -24.89 -12.10 1.49
C LYS A 108 -25.01 -12.17 3.00
N HIS A 109 -26.23 -12.34 3.49
CA HIS A 109 -26.45 -12.63 4.89
C HIS A 109 -25.75 -13.93 5.28
N PHE A 110 -25.10 -13.92 6.44
CA PHE A 110 -24.44 -15.07 7.02
C PHE A 110 -25.01 -15.31 8.42
N ASP A 111 -25.67 -16.45 8.64
CA ASP A 111 -26.14 -16.83 9.97
C ASP A 111 -25.13 -17.82 10.60
N ASN A 112 -24.45 -17.37 11.65
CA ASN A 112 -23.53 -18.19 12.45
C ASN A 112 -24.06 -18.49 13.86
N SER A 113 -25.15 -17.85 14.27
CA SER A 113 -25.61 -17.85 15.68
C SER A 113 -26.80 -18.76 15.91
N GLY A 114 -27.58 -19.10 14.87
CA GLY A 114 -28.86 -19.81 15.01
C GLY A 114 -29.88 -19.05 15.86
N LYS A 115 -29.61 -17.77 16.16
CA LYS A 115 -30.39 -16.86 16.98
C LYS A 115 -30.30 -15.50 16.27
N GLY A 116 -31.21 -15.27 15.31
CA GLY A 116 -31.16 -14.20 14.31
C GLY A 116 -31.29 -12.77 14.85
N GLU A 117 -30.39 -12.36 15.75
CA GLU A 117 -30.28 -10.98 16.27
C GLU A 117 -29.08 -10.21 15.71
N ASP A 118 -28.08 -10.89 15.12
CA ASP A 118 -26.92 -10.25 14.50
C ASP A 118 -26.96 -10.38 12.96
N ILE A 119 -26.88 -9.26 12.23
CA ILE A 119 -26.69 -9.27 10.77
C ILE A 119 -25.20 -9.41 10.50
N PHE A 120 -24.72 -10.65 10.44
CA PHE A 120 -23.39 -10.91 9.88
C PHE A 120 -23.49 -11.01 8.36
N LEU A 121 -22.49 -10.44 7.69
CA LEU A 121 -22.34 -10.55 6.25
C LEU A 121 -21.15 -11.43 5.92
N MET A 122 -21.17 -12.04 4.74
CA MET A 122 -20.00 -12.67 4.12
C MET A 122 -19.96 -12.27 2.64
N LEU A 123 -18.75 -12.21 2.07
CA LEU A 123 -18.58 -11.93 0.64
C LEU A 123 -19.35 -12.95 -0.21
N ASN A 124 -19.83 -12.51 -1.38
CA ASN A 124 -20.57 -13.34 -2.34
C ASN A 124 -19.67 -13.73 -3.53
N GLY A 125 -19.06 -14.91 -3.49
CA GLY A 125 -18.03 -15.38 -4.42
C GLY A 125 -16.68 -14.63 -4.35
N MET A 126 -15.64 -15.20 -4.95
CA MET A 126 -14.28 -14.58 -4.99
C MET A 126 -14.27 -13.18 -5.62
N SER A 127 -15.26 -12.90 -6.47
CA SER A 127 -15.52 -11.58 -7.04
C SER A 127 -16.34 -10.67 -6.11
N GLY A 128 -16.49 -11.02 -4.83
CA GLY A 128 -17.32 -10.29 -3.88
C GLY A 128 -16.73 -8.95 -3.44
N LEU A 129 -15.53 -8.60 -3.91
CA LEU A 129 -14.76 -7.46 -3.43
C LEU A 129 -14.14 -6.69 -4.60
N VAL A 130 -14.20 -5.36 -4.52
CA VAL A 130 -13.44 -4.42 -5.36
C VAL A 130 -12.73 -3.45 -4.44
N LEU A 131 -11.40 -3.39 -4.49
CA LEU A 131 -10.58 -2.59 -3.57
C LEU A 131 -10.17 -1.27 -4.20
N TYR A 132 -10.08 -0.20 -3.41
CA TYR A 132 -9.59 1.09 -3.85
C TYR A 132 -8.08 1.21 -3.78
N ASP A 133 -7.53 1.94 -4.74
CA ASP A 133 -6.14 2.33 -4.88
C ASP A 133 -6.07 3.85 -4.95
N PHE A 134 -5.67 4.46 -3.83
CA PHE A 134 -5.52 5.90 -3.71
C PHE A 134 -4.11 6.29 -4.14
N LYS A 135 -4.00 6.96 -5.29
CA LYS A 135 -2.74 7.53 -5.80
C LYS A 135 -2.72 9.04 -5.55
N LEU A 136 -1.51 9.61 -5.55
CA LEU A 136 -1.28 11.06 -5.46
C LEU A 136 -2.15 11.89 -6.43
N ASN A 137 -2.53 11.31 -7.58
CA ASN A 137 -3.28 11.99 -8.65
C ASN A 137 -4.72 11.49 -8.85
N GLY A 138 -5.26 10.66 -7.96
CA GLY A 138 -6.64 10.18 -8.08
C GLY A 138 -6.91 8.83 -7.42
N VAL A 139 -8.14 8.34 -7.53
CA VAL A 139 -8.54 7.00 -7.06
C VAL A 139 -8.72 6.05 -8.25
N GLN A 140 -8.14 4.87 -8.15
CA GLN A 140 -8.41 3.71 -8.99
C GLN A 140 -9.05 2.62 -8.13
N ALA A 141 -9.60 1.59 -8.77
CA ALA A 141 -10.03 0.40 -8.05
C ALA A 141 -9.62 -0.87 -8.78
N ARG A 142 -9.55 -2.00 -8.09
CA ARG A 142 -9.23 -3.29 -8.71
C ARG A 142 -9.98 -4.45 -8.05
N ASP A 143 -10.28 -5.45 -8.84
CA ASP A 143 -10.61 -6.79 -8.36
C ASP A 143 -9.73 -7.85 -9.05
N ILE A 144 -9.98 -9.12 -8.77
CA ILE A 144 -9.20 -10.24 -9.32
C ILE A 144 -9.27 -10.38 -10.85
N HIS A 145 -10.14 -9.62 -11.53
CA HIS A 145 -10.38 -9.71 -12.97
C HIS A 145 -10.15 -8.41 -13.75
N LYS A 146 -10.25 -7.25 -13.09
CA LYS A 146 -10.25 -5.94 -13.74
C LYS A 146 -9.71 -4.83 -12.84
N GLU A 147 -8.97 -3.90 -13.45
CA GLU A 147 -8.68 -2.57 -12.91
C GLU A 147 -9.67 -1.53 -13.46
N TYR A 148 -10.05 -0.58 -12.61
CA TYR A 148 -11.01 0.48 -12.85
C TYR A 148 -10.28 1.81 -12.76
N GLY A 149 -10.02 2.43 -13.92
CA GLY A 149 -9.30 3.70 -13.98
C GLY A 149 -10.17 4.86 -13.52
N ASN A 150 -11.45 4.87 -13.91
CA ASN A 150 -12.45 5.82 -13.43
C ASN A 150 -13.49 5.11 -12.56
N VAL A 151 -13.30 5.14 -11.24
CA VAL A 151 -14.17 4.46 -10.27
C VAL A 151 -15.64 4.88 -10.41
N TRP A 152 -15.91 6.15 -10.69
CA TRP A 152 -17.28 6.66 -10.87
C TRP A 152 -17.98 6.02 -12.06
N GLN A 153 -17.34 6.08 -13.24
CA GLN A 153 -17.95 5.61 -14.49
C GLN A 153 -17.90 4.10 -14.64
N GLU A 154 -16.84 3.47 -14.16
CA GLU A 154 -16.58 2.06 -14.44
C GLU A 154 -17.00 1.12 -13.30
N LEU A 155 -17.24 1.64 -12.08
CA LEU A 155 -17.68 0.84 -10.93
C LEU A 155 -19.05 1.30 -10.41
N PHE A 156 -19.22 2.57 -10.03
CA PHE A 156 -20.47 3.01 -9.39
C PHE A 156 -21.65 3.08 -10.36
N GLU A 157 -21.48 3.72 -11.52
CA GLU A 157 -22.55 3.82 -12.52
C GLU A 157 -23.13 2.43 -12.90
N PRO A 158 -22.31 1.39 -13.20
CA PRO A 158 -22.83 0.04 -13.43
C PRO A 158 -23.59 -0.56 -12.25
N VAL A 159 -23.09 -0.40 -11.01
CA VAL A 159 -23.73 -0.92 -9.80
C VAL A 159 -25.08 -0.23 -9.58
N GLU A 160 -25.15 1.09 -9.70
CA GLU A 160 -26.39 1.87 -9.57
C GLU A 160 -27.42 1.53 -10.65
N GLN A 161 -26.97 1.33 -11.90
CA GLN A 161 -27.84 0.90 -12.99
C GLN A 161 -28.42 -0.49 -12.72
N ALA A 162 -27.61 -1.41 -12.20
CA ALA A 162 -28.04 -2.77 -11.87
C ALA A 162 -29.06 -2.78 -10.71
N THR A 163 -28.89 -1.93 -9.69
CA THR A 163 -29.85 -1.82 -8.57
C THR A 163 -31.09 -1.00 -8.93
N ARG A 164 -31.01 -0.16 -9.97
CA ARG A 164 -32.04 0.82 -10.37
C ARG A 164 -32.40 1.77 -9.23
N ARG A 165 -31.43 2.09 -8.37
CA ARG A 165 -31.59 2.95 -7.21
C ARG A 165 -30.36 3.83 -7.06
N SER A 166 -30.57 5.06 -6.65
CA SER A 166 -29.47 5.92 -6.18
C SER A 166 -28.97 5.40 -4.83
N PRO A 167 -27.66 5.41 -4.59
CA PRO A 167 -27.10 4.93 -3.34
C PRO A 167 -27.44 5.86 -2.18
N PHE A 168 -27.54 5.30 -0.98
CA PHE A 168 -27.65 6.06 0.25
C PHE A 168 -26.26 6.35 0.80
N GLN A 169 -25.89 7.62 0.95
CA GLN A 169 -24.60 8.03 1.46
C GLN A 169 -24.68 8.35 2.96
N TYR A 170 -23.84 7.69 3.75
CA TYR A 170 -23.66 7.95 5.19
C TYR A 170 -22.56 8.98 5.46
N GLY A 171 -21.52 8.99 4.64
CA GLY A 171 -20.37 9.88 4.77
C GLY A 171 -19.43 9.78 3.57
N SER A 172 -18.27 10.38 3.71
CA SER A 172 -17.25 10.44 2.66
C SER A 172 -16.30 9.25 2.75
N ASN A 173 -15.92 8.70 1.60
CA ASN A 173 -14.91 7.64 1.52
C ASN A 173 -13.49 8.22 1.67
N GLY A 174 -12.43 7.40 1.75
CA GLY A 174 -11.06 7.86 1.98
C GLY A 174 -10.55 8.89 0.95
N PHE A 175 -10.96 8.77 -0.32
CA PHE A 175 -10.62 9.76 -1.36
C PHE A 175 -11.46 11.02 -1.25
N GLU A 176 -12.76 10.89 -1.01
CA GLU A 176 -13.67 12.02 -0.81
C GLU A 176 -13.26 12.80 0.45
N SER A 177 -12.86 12.13 1.52
CA SER A 177 -12.28 12.75 2.71
C SER A 177 -10.91 13.35 2.45
N HIS A 178 -10.07 12.74 1.61
CA HIS A 178 -8.80 13.37 1.21
C HIS A 178 -9.04 14.60 0.33
N ILE A 179 -10.02 14.55 -0.57
CA ILE A 179 -10.49 15.71 -1.32
C ILE A 179 -11.09 16.72 -0.37
N GLU A 180 -11.96 16.36 0.57
CA GLU A 180 -12.57 17.28 1.52
C GLU A 180 -11.51 17.90 2.40
N ASN A 181 -10.56 17.14 2.95
CA ASN A 181 -9.43 17.65 3.70
C ASN A 181 -8.54 18.52 2.80
N TRP A 182 -8.27 18.12 1.55
CA TRP A 182 -7.55 18.98 0.61
C TRP A 182 -8.35 20.24 0.30
N LEU A 183 -9.66 20.16 0.12
CA LEU A 183 -10.58 21.27 -0.06
C LEU A 183 -10.76 22.01 1.27
N GLU A 184 -10.39 21.47 2.43
CA GLU A 184 -10.41 22.20 3.69
C GLU A 184 -9.06 22.93 3.86
N ASP A 185 -7.95 22.22 3.70
CA ASP A 185 -6.59 22.76 3.70
C ASP A 185 -6.34 23.80 2.61
N ASN A 186 -6.99 23.61 1.46
CA ASN A 186 -6.97 24.51 0.31
C ASN A 186 -8.22 25.39 0.28
N LEU A 187 -9.46 24.87 0.23
CA LEU A 187 -10.69 25.71 0.13
C LEU A 187 -11.38 26.15 1.44
N SER A 188 -11.12 25.61 2.65
CA SER A 188 -11.77 26.13 3.88
C SER A 188 -11.21 27.48 4.35
N LEU A 189 -10.26 28.04 3.60
CA LEU A 189 -9.75 29.40 3.74
C LEU A 189 -9.73 30.16 2.40
N PHE A 190 -10.68 29.89 1.50
CA PHE A 190 -10.94 30.80 0.39
C PHE A 190 -12.27 31.51 0.62
N SER A 191 -12.24 32.43 1.59
CA SER A 191 -12.94 33.68 1.30
C SER A 191 -12.36 34.20 -0.01
N GLN A 192 -13.21 34.70 -0.93
CA GLN A 192 -12.78 35.37 -2.17
C GLN A 192 -11.91 36.63 -1.92
N VAL A 193 -11.53 36.87 -0.66
CA VAL A 193 -10.83 38.01 -0.09
C VAL A 193 -9.44 37.63 0.43
N ASP A 194 -9.11 36.34 0.61
CA ASP A 194 -7.80 35.94 1.14
C ASP A 194 -6.69 36.05 0.08
N THR A 195 -5.63 36.79 0.39
CA THR A 195 -4.45 36.97 -0.47
C THR A 195 -3.35 36.03 -0.02
N ILE A 196 -2.92 35.12 -0.89
CA ILE A 196 -1.93 34.08 -0.59
C ILE A 196 -0.66 34.32 -1.40
N MET A 197 0.50 34.14 -0.76
CA MET A 197 1.79 34.08 -1.43
C MET A 197 2.39 32.68 -1.25
N GLU A 198 2.80 32.04 -2.34
CA GLU A 198 3.45 30.74 -2.33
C GLU A 198 4.94 30.88 -2.67
N PHE A 199 5.81 30.27 -1.87
CA PHE A 199 7.24 30.14 -2.13
C PHE A 199 7.57 28.70 -2.51
N THR A 200 8.42 28.53 -3.52
CA THR A 200 8.88 27.21 -3.98
C THR A 200 10.36 27.23 -4.31
N PHE A 201 11.08 26.15 -3.98
CA PHE A 201 12.42 25.90 -4.50
C PHE A 201 12.34 25.34 -5.93
N GLN A 202 13.21 25.83 -6.82
CA GLN A 202 13.37 25.32 -8.18
C GLN A 202 14.84 25.34 -8.61
N ASN A 203 15.15 24.68 -9.73
CA ASN A 203 16.47 24.68 -10.37
C ASN A 203 17.62 24.33 -9.43
N VAL A 204 17.38 23.37 -8.53
CA VAL A 204 18.34 22.92 -7.55
C VAL A 204 19.45 22.12 -8.24
N GLN A 205 20.70 22.56 -8.11
CA GLN A 205 21.83 21.96 -8.79
C GLN A 205 23.13 22.05 -7.97
N LEU A 206 24.06 21.14 -8.27
CA LEU A 206 25.41 21.16 -7.73
C LEU A 206 26.35 21.84 -8.71
N ASN A 207 27.08 22.86 -8.25
CA ASN A 207 28.08 23.54 -9.05
C ASN A 207 29.48 23.09 -8.61
N GLY A 208 30.17 22.35 -9.49
CA GLY A 208 31.56 21.93 -9.28
C GLY A 208 31.82 20.98 -8.10
N GLY A 209 30.77 20.53 -7.39
CA GLY A 209 30.89 19.69 -6.18
C GLY A 209 31.32 20.43 -4.92
N SER A 210 31.36 21.76 -4.95
CA SER A 210 31.70 22.60 -3.79
C SER A 210 30.57 23.55 -3.38
N GLU A 211 29.57 23.73 -4.23
CA GLU A 211 28.47 24.67 -4.04
C GLU A 211 27.15 24.01 -4.43
N VAL A 212 26.10 24.35 -3.70
CA VAL A 212 24.70 24.10 -4.09
C VAL A 212 24.11 25.43 -4.56
N GLU A 213 23.42 25.40 -5.70
CA GLU A 213 22.75 26.54 -6.30
C GLU A 213 21.27 26.20 -6.49
N PHE A 214 20.38 27.12 -6.15
CA PHE A 214 18.94 26.96 -6.34
C PHE A 214 18.24 28.32 -6.48
N ASP A 215 17.04 28.28 -7.05
CA ASP A 215 16.17 29.44 -7.18
C ASP A 215 14.99 29.35 -6.21
N ILE A 216 14.58 30.48 -5.67
CA ILE A 216 13.30 30.63 -4.98
C ILE A 216 12.36 31.33 -5.94
N PHE A 217 11.21 30.71 -6.19
CA PHE A 217 10.13 31.27 -6.98
C PHE A 217 8.96 31.64 -6.08
N VAL A 218 8.22 32.66 -6.49
CA VAL A 218 6.99 33.10 -5.83
C VAL A 218 5.82 33.15 -6.80
N ARG A 219 4.61 33.00 -6.28
CA ARG A 219 3.38 33.35 -6.98
C ARG A 219 2.29 33.75 -5.99
N SER A 220 1.25 34.41 -6.48
CA SER A 220 0.06 34.74 -5.70
C SER A 220 -1.16 33.97 -6.20
N ASN A 221 -2.19 33.82 -5.36
CA ASN A 221 -3.50 33.34 -5.83
C ASN A 221 -4.27 34.42 -6.62
N GLN A 222 -3.80 35.67 -6.62
CA GLN A 222 -4.39 36.81 -7.31
C GLN A 222 -3.37 37.44 -8.26
N ASP A 223 -3.83 37.92 -9.42
CA ASP A 223 -2.98 38.57 -10.40
C ASP A 223 -2.76 40.05 -10.06
N GLY A 224 -1.52 40.52 -10.19
CA GLY A 224 -1.16 41.93 -10.05
C GLY A 224 -0.92 42.45 -8.63
N ILE A 225 -0.68 41.57 -7.65
CA ILE A 225 -0.45 41.98 -6.25
C ILE A 225 0.87 42.74 -6.12
N LYS A 226 0.81 43.98 -5.62
CA LYS A 226 1.97 44.87 -5.45
C LYS A 226 2.82 44.45 -4.25
N PHE A 227 3.78 43.55 -4.48
CA PHE A 227 4.66 43.02 -3.44
C PHE A 227 5.50 44.12 -2.78
N ALA A 228 5.55 44.15 -1.45
CA ALA A 228 6.19 45.23 -0.71
C ALA A 228 7.40 44.78 0.12
N ALA A 229 7.30 43.68 0.86
CA ALA A 229 8.37 43.20 1.72
C ALA A 229 8.18 41.71 2.06
N SER A 230 9.25 41.03 2.44
CA SER A 230 9.21 39.68 2.99
C SER A 230 10.48 39.38 3.79
N ASP A 231 10.35 38.75 4.95
CA ASP A 231 11.45 38.04 5.59
C ASP A 231 11.35 36.54 5.29
N VAL A 232 12.33 35.99 4.57
CA VAL A 232 12.42 34.56 4.26
C VAL A 232 13.41 33.91 5.22
N PHE A 233 12.95 32.86 5.90
CA PHE A 233 13.76 32.09 6.84
C PHE A 233 14.11 30.74 6.23
N LEU A 234 15.41 30.49 6.02
CA LEU A 234 15.93 29.24 5.49
C LEU A 234 16.67 28.49 6.57
N LYS A 235 16.16 27.31 6.94
CA LYS A 235 16.84 26.35 7.79
C LYS A 235 17.72 25.43 6.96
N TYR A 236 18.91 25.11 7.44
CA TYR A 236 19.87 24.27 6.73
C TYR A 236 20.59 23.27 7.64
N ALA A 237 21.06 22.16 7.06
CA ALA A 237 21.83 21.15 7.78
C ALA A 237 23.28 21.62 8.04
N THR A 238 23.63 21.88 9.30
CA THR A 238 24.97 22.36 9.68
C THR A 238 26.07 21.34 9.41
N GLU A 239 25.74 20.05 9.34
CA GLU A 239 26.68 18.97 9.02
C GLU A 239 27.18 19.04 7.58
N ALA A 240 26.35 19.55 6.66
CA ALA A 240 26.67 19.71 5.25
C ALA A 240 27.25 21.09 4.91
N PHE A 241 26.71 22.15 5.52
CA PHE A 241 27.02 23.53 5.15
C PHE A 241 27.87 24.29 6.21
N GLY A 242 28.06 23.71 7.39
CA GLY A 242 28.64 24.39 8.55
C GLY A 242 27.63 25.28 9.26
N SER A 243 28.04 25.94 10.35
CA SER A 243 27.17 26.86 11.09
C SER A 243 27.40 28.32 10.68
N SER A 244 26.37 29.17 10.87
CA SER A 244 26.43 30.63 10.65
C SER A 244 27.02 30.99 9.28
N VAL A 245 26.33 30.55 8.23
CA VAL A 245 26.82 30.62 6.84
C VAL A 245 26.93 32.05 6.29
N ILE A 246 26.27 33.05 6.90
CA ILE A 246 26.45 34.46 6.48
C ILE A 246 27.73 35.05 7.07
N GLU A 247 27.94 34.90 8.38
CA GLU A 247 29.16 35.36 9.05
C GLU A 247 30.42 34.71 8.46
N ASN A 248 30.30 33.44 8.03
CA ASN A 248 31.38 32.68 7.41
C ASN A 248 31.48 32.85 5.89
N GLU A 249 30.73 33.77 5.27
CA GLU A 249 30.77 34.07 3.83
C GLU A 249 30.46 32.87 2.91
N LYS A 250 29.66 31.92 3.39
CA LYS A 250 29.32 30.67 2.67
C LYS A 250 28.01 30.71 1.90
N LEU A 251 27.09 31.61 2.23
CA LEU A 251 25.83 31.77 1.50
C LEU A 251 25.74 33.15 0.88
N ALA A 252 25.40 33.19 -0.40
CA ALA A 252 25.08 34.40 -1.13
C ALA A 252 23.68 34.28 -1.76
N ALA A 253 22.97 35.40 -1.86
CA ALA A 253 21.72 35.49 -2.62
C ALA A 253 21.72 36.73 -3.53
N SER A 254 21.14 36.59 -4.72
CA SER A 254 20.91 37.70 -5.65
C SER A 254 19.42 37.94 -5.89
N LYS A 255 19.11 39.19 -6.24
CA LYS A 255 17.78 39.65 -6.63
C LYS A 255 17.45 39.19 -8.03
N GLU A 256 16.25 38.66 -8.21
CA GLU A 256 15.73 38.22 -9.50
C GLU A 256 14.45 38.98 -9.86
N ASP A 257 13.76 38.56 -10.93
CA ASP A 257 12.64 39.27 -11.58
C ASP A 257 11.72 40.08 -10.64
N VAL A 258 11.23 39.46 -9.56
CA VAL A 258 10.24 40.07 -8.65
C VAL A 258 10.83 41.21 -7.81
N ILE A 259 12.13 41.17 -7.52
CA ILE A 259 12.82 42.14 -6.64
C ILE A 259 14.04 42.80 -7.30
N GLU A 260 14.19 42.68 -8.62
CA GLU A 260 15.29 43.24 -9.40
C GLU A 260 15.33 44.78 -9.29
N ASN A 261 14.15 45.41 -9.17
CA ASN A 261 14.02 46.86 -9.09
C ASN A 261 14.82 47.42 -7.89
N PRO A 262 15.65 48.46 -8.08
CA PRO A 262 16.43 49.11 -7.01
C PRO A 262 15.64 49.60 -5.79
N ILE A 263 14.31 49.74 -5.88
CA ILE A 263 13.49 50.06 -4.70
C ILE A 263 13.52 48.96 -3.63
N TYR A 264 13.75 47.70 -4.03
CA TYR A 264 13.89 46.60 -3.09
C TYR A 264 15.30 46.57 -2.51
N THR A 265 15.42 46.17 -1.27
CA THR A 265 16.68 45.85 -0.58
C THR A 265 16.73 44.35 -0.34
N LEU A 266 17.93 43.79 -0.24
CA LEU A 266 18.17 42.38 0.03
C LEU A 266 19.29 42.33 1.07
N ASP A 267 18.94 41.98 2.30
CA ASP A 267 19.87 41.90 3.41
C ASP A 267 19.86 40.46 3.96
N LEU A 268 21.04 39.85 4.10
CA LEU A 268 21.20 38.53 4.68
C LEU A 268 21.80 38.62 6.08
N SER A 269 21.33 37.77 6.99
CA SER A 269 21.87 37.63 8.34
C SER A 269 21.66 36.23 8.88
N ASP A 270 22.57 35.74 9.72
CA ASP A 270 22.31 34.52 10.50
C ASP A 270 21.28 34.82 11.60
N PHE A 271 20.18 34.08 11.58
CA PHE A 271 19.16 34.13 12.64
C PHE A 271 19.51 33.20 13.80
N ASP A 272 20.06 32.03 13.47
CA ASP A 272 20.65 31.05 14.39
C ASP A 272 21.83 30.34 13.69
N ALA A 273 22.50 29.42 14.38
CA ALA A 273 23.61 28.64 13.87
C ALA A 273 23.25 27.77 12.65
N ASP A 274 21.97 27.40 12.48
CA ASP A 274 21.43 26.55 11.41
C ASP A 274 20.35 27.26 10.57
N MET A 275 20.26 28.60 10.67
CA MET A 275 19.19 29.36 10.03
C MET A 275 19.62 30.73 9.51
N VAL A 276 19.32 31.01 8.24
CA VAL A 276 19.51 32.33 7.61
C VAL A 276 18.18 33.07 7.54
N LYS A 277 18.20 34.36 7.88
CA LYS A 277 17.16 35.32 7.55
C LYS A 277 17.57 36.12 6.32
N ILE A 278 16.73 36.10 5.30
CA ILE A 278 16.83 36.92 4.09
C ILE A 278 15.73 37.98 4.17
N ALA A 279 16.10 39.23 4.44
CA ALA A 279 15.18 40.34 4.59
C ALA A 279 15.06 41.12 3.28
N ILE A 280 13.84 41.26 2.78
CA ILE A 280 13.50 42.02 1.59
C ILE A 280 12.57 43.17 1.96
N ASN A 281 12.99 44.41 1.71
CA ASN A 281 12.18 45.60 1.99
C ASN A 281 12.13 46.53 0.77
N SER A 282 10.95 47.03 0.41
CA SER A 282 10.79 48.09 -0.59
C SER A 282 10.85 49.49 0.01
N ALA A 283 11.30 50.46 -0.78
CA ALA A 283 11.06 51.87 -0.50
C ALA A 283 9.56 52.22 -0.65
N SER A 284 9.10 53.28 0.01
CA SER A 284 7.71 53.74 -0.03
C SER A 284 7.29 54.39 -1.37
N SER A 285 7.37 53.65 -2.47
CA SER A 285 6.94 54.05 -3.82
C SER A 285 5.99 53.00 -4.42
N PRO A 286 4.69 53.00 -4.05
CA PRO A 286 3.74 51.96 -4.48
C PRO A 286 3.63 51.73 -5.99
N SER A 287 3.84 52.78 -6.80
CA SER A 287 3.78 52.69 -8.26
C SER A 287 4.91 51.86 -8.88
N GLU A 288 6.02 51.70 -8.16
CA GLU A 288 7.21 50.97 -8.63
C GLU A 288 7.25 49.52 -8.11
N LEU A 289 6.34 49.14 -7.22
CA LEU A 289 6.25 47.78 -6.69
C LEU A 289 5.91 46.77 -7.79
N TYR A 290 6.55 45.60 -7.69
CA TYR A 290 6.38 44.50 -8.63
C TYR A 290 4.98 43.89 -8.48
N PRO A 291 4.21 43.75 -9.58
CA PRO A 291 2.90 43.12 -9.57
C PRO A 291 3.04 41.59 -9.73
N ILE A 292 3.11 40.85 -8.62
CA ILE A 292 3.19 39.38 -8.65
C ILE A 292 1.92 38.80 -9.26
N SER A 293 2.09 37.77 -10.11
CA SER A 293 1.00 37.10 -10.81
C SER A 293 0.66 35.72 -10.23
N GLN A 294 -0.27 35.02 -10.89
CA GLN A 294 -0.59 33.62 -10.60
C GLN A 294 0.43 32.63 -11.17
N SER A 295 1.34 33.10 -12.02
CA SER A 295 2.43 32.30 -12.58
C SER A 295 3.61 32.27 -11.61
N GLN A 296 4.43 31.22 -11.66
CA GLN A 296 5.66 31.19 -10.89
C GLN A 296 6.67 32.17 -11.48
N GLU A 297 7.16 33.08 -10.63
CA GLU A 297 8.07 34.18 -10.98
C GLU A 297 9.33 34.09 -10.11
N LYS A 298 10.49 34.34 -10.70
CA LYS A 298 11.78 34.17 -10.01
C LYS A 298 11.97 35.27 -8.98
N PHE A 299 12.22 34.87 -7.73
CA PHE A 299 12.30 35.79 -6.58
C PHE A 299 13.75 35.99 -6.13
N LEU A 300 14.44 34.89 -5.84
CA LEU A 300 15.83 34.90 -5.42
C LEU A 300 16.59 33.80 -6.14
N HIS A 301 17.88 34.03 -6.27
CA HIS A 301 18.85 33.02 -6.63
C HIS A 301 19.84 32.87 -5.49
N VAL A 302 20.08 31.65 -5.02
CA VAL A 302 20.85 31.36 -3.81
C VAL A 302 21.96 30.38 -4.12
N VAL A 303 23.16 30.69 -3.64
CA VAL A 303 24.35 29.82 -3.72
C VAL A 303 24.86 29.62 -2.30
N ILE A 304 25.10 28.36 -1.92
CA ILE A 304 25.66 27.99 -0.62
C ILE A 304 26.82 27.01 -0.77
N ASP A 305 27.93 27.32 -0.10
CA ASP A 305 29.14 26.50 -0.06
C ASP A 305 28.91 25.23 0.76
N ILE A 306 29.40 24.12 0.23
CA ILE A 306 29.36 22.81 0.85
C ILE A 306 30.62 22.66 1.71
N GLU A 307 30.45 22.52 3.03
CA GLU A 307 31.56 22.19 3.93
C GLU A 307 31.89 20.69 3.88
N ASN A 308 30.86 19.85 3.82
CA ASN A 308 31.02 18.40 3.77
C ASN A 308 30.04 17.79 2.75
N ILE A 309 30.54 17.48 1.56
CA ILE A 309 29.77 16.85 0.48
C ILE A 309 29.29 15.43 0.83
N MET A 310 29.86 14.81 1.86
CA MET A 310 29.47 13.47 2.32
C MET A 310 28.36 13.52 3.39
N ALA A 311 27.95 14.71 3.84
CA ALA A 311 26.84 14.86 4.79
C ALA A 311 25.51 15.11 4.05
N ILE A 312 24.40 14.68 4.66
CA ILE A 312 23.06 14.97 4.14
C ILE A 312 22.82 16.48 4.22
N GLY A 313 22.60 17.10 3.08
CA GLY A 313 22.31 18.53 2.98
C GLY A 313 20.83 18.75 2.76
N THR A 314 20.12 19.23 3.78
CA THR A 314 18.73 19.68 3.66
C THR A 314 18.65 21.20 3.74
N ILE A 315 17.76 21.79 2.95
CA ILE A 315 17.36 23.20 3.05
C ILE A 315 15.83 23.27 3.04
N SER A 316 15.26 24.03 3.97
CA SER A 316 13.80 24.19 4.10
C SER A 316 13.41 25.59 4.54
N PHE A 317 12.20 26.01 4.18
CA PHE A 317 11.59 27.20 4.75
C PHE A 317 11.14 26.96 6.20
N ASP A 318 11.20 27.99 7.05
CA ASP A 318 10.55 27.96 8.37
C ASP A 318 9.14 28.57 8.29
N GLU A 319 8.11 27.70 8.28
CA GLU A 319 6.71 28.13 8.15
C GLU A 319 6.26 29.05 9.27
N PHE A 320 6.69 28.77 10.50
CA PHE A 320 6.24 29.53 11.66
C PHE A 320 6.80 30.94 11.62
N LEU A 321 8.09 31.09 11.36
CA LEU A 321 8.76 32.40 11.30
C LEU A 321 8.37 33.21 10.06
N MET A 322 8.02 32.57 8.94
CA MET A 322 7.55 33.28 7.75
C MET A 322 6.07 33.70 7.83
N SER A 323 5.32 33.19 8.81
CA SER A 323 3.90 33.53 8.96
C SER A 323 3.73 35.00 9.37
N ASN A 324 3.11 35.79 8.48
CA ASN A 324 2.89 37.25 8.57
C ASN A 324 4.08 38.16 8.22
N GLU A 325 5.20 37.63 7.72
CA GLU A 325 6.36 38.46 7.40
C GLU A 325 6.36 38.98 5.95
N SER A 326 5.47 38.48 5.08
CA SER A 326 5.30 39.00 3.73
C SER A 326 4.16 40.01 3.65
N MET A 327 4.44 41.15 3.01
CA MET A 327 3.54 42.30 2.90
C MET A 327 3.34 42.68 1.42
N PHE A 328 2.15 43.19 1.10
CA PHE A 328 1.84 43.83 -0.18
C PHE A 328 1.16 45.18 0.05
N TYR A 329 1.13 46.01 -0.99
CA TYR A 329 0.39 47.27 -0.98
C TYR A 329 -1.01 47.07 -1.56
N ASP A 330 -2.05 47.31 -0.75
CA ASP A 330 -3.43 47.28 -1.21
C ASP A 330 -3.84 48.67 -1.72
N GLU A 331 -4.00 48.79 -3.04
CA GLU A 331 -4.37 50.05 -3.69
C GLU A 331 -5.77 50.54 -3.32
N ASN A 332 -6.67 49.67 -2.86
CA ASN A 332 -8.04 50.04 -2.51
C ASN A 332 -8.10 50.83 -1.20
N ILE A 333 -7.24 50.48 -0.24
CA ILE A 333 -7.18 51.13 1.08
C ILE A 333 -5.96 52.04 1.22
N GLY A 334 -4.95 51.92 0.35
CA GLY A 334 -3.75 52.75 0.35
C GLY A 334 -2.77 52.41 1.46
N GLU A 335 -2.75 51.15 1.91
CA GLU A 335 -1.94 50.68 3.03
C GLU A 335 -1.12 49.43 2.67
N TYR A 336 -0.06 49.20 3.43
CA TYR A 336 0.71 47.96 3.37
C TYR A 336 0.08 46.95 4.33
N VAL A 337 -0.29 45.80 3.80
CA VAL A 337 -1.00 44.74 4.54
C VAL A 337 -0.27 43.40 4.38
N PRO A 338 -0.32 42.52 5.39
CA PRO A 338 0.26 41.20 5.29
C PRO A 338 -0.55 40.33 4.32
N PHE A 339 0.10 39.36 3.70
CA PHE A 339 -0.61 38.27 3.04
C PHE A 339 -1.40 37.47 4.08
N SER A 340 -2.65 37.10 3.75
CA SER A 340 -3.51 36.30 4.64
C SER A 340 -2.90 34.94 4.97
N LYS A 341 -2.14 34.35 4.03
CA LYS A 341 -1.49 33.06 4.18
C LYS A 341 -0.21 32.99 3.36
N ILE A 342 0.80 32.33 3.91
CA ILE A 342 2.00 31.93 3.18
C ILE A 342 1.91 30.42 2.94
N LYS A 343 2.21 30.00 1.71
CA LYS A 343 2.31 28.59 1.34
C LYS A 343 3.76 28.29 0.97
N LEU A 344 4.28 27.16 1.44
CA LEU A 344 5.68 26.78 1.24
C LEU A 344 5.73 25.42 0.57
N SER A 345 6.70 25.21 -0.32
CA SER A 345 7.04 23.86 -0.79
C SER A 345 7.67 23.03 0.32
N HIS A 346 7.55 21.71 0.21
CA HIS A 346 8.24 20.76 1.09
C HIS A 346 9.77 20.99 1.10
N PRO A 347 10.47 20.51 2.15
CA PRO A 347 11.93 20.57 2.24
C PRO A 347 12.60 20.03 0.97
N THR A 348 13.70 20.68 0.56
CA THR A 348 14.50 20.22 -0.56
C THR A 348 15.75 19.52 -0.01
N ASN A 349 15.94 18.26 -0.40
CA ASN A 349 17.22 17.57 -0.21
C ASN A 349 18.17 18.05 -1.32
N VAL A 350 19.22 18.76 -0.95
CA VAL A 350 20.14 19.45 -1.86
C VAL A 350 21.47 18.72 -2.03
N LEU A 351 21.80 17.82 -1.09
CA LEU A 351 22.89 16.85 -1.19
C LEU A 351 22.38 15.47 -0.77
N GLY A 352 22.41 14.53 -1.72
CA GLY A 352 22.33 13.07 -1.53
C GLY A 352 21.24 12.55 -0.57
N GLY A 353 20.15 11.99 -1.13
CA GLY A 353 19.44 10.93 -0.42
C GLY A 353 20.29 9.65 -0.40
N PRO A 354 19.94 8.63 0.40
CA PRO A 354 20.54 7.32 0.25
C PRO A 354 20.41 6.87 -1.22
N MET A 355 21.40 6.15 -1.73
CA MET A 355 21.41 5.65 -3.10
C MET A 355 21.78 4.17 -3.08
N ILE A 356 20.99 3.36 -3.76
CA ILE A 356 21.30 1.95 -4.02
C ILE A 356 22.04 1.89 -5.34
N SER A 357 23.26 1.36 -5.32
CA SER A 357 24.12 1.23 -6.50
C SER A 357 24.09 -0.17 -7.11
N ASP A 358 23.87 -1.20 -6.29
CA ASP A 358 23.77 -2.59 -6.70
C ASP A 358 23.14 -3.44 -5.59
N PHE A 359 22.68 -4.65 -5.91
CA PHE A 359 22.31 -5.66 -4.93
C PHE A 359 22.50 -7.08 -5.47
N SER A 360 22.77 -8.03 -4.57
CA SER A 360 22.92 -9.43 -4.93
C SER A 360 22.49 -10.38 -3.80
N SER A 361 21.87 -11.50 -4.17
CA SER A 361 21.61 -12.64 -3.30
C SER A 361 22.86 -13.51 -3.13
N GLU A 362 22.72 -14.59 -2.36
CA GLU A 362 23.76 -15.60 -2.16
C GLU A 362 23.94 -16.55 -3.37
N ASP A 363 23.05 -16.51 -4.37
CA ASP A 363 23.19 -17.29 -5.62
C ASP A 363 23.98 -16.50 -6.68
N ASP A 364 25.30 -16.75 -6.74
CA ASP A 364 26.21 -16.16 -7.73
C ASP A 364 25.76 -16.37 -9.20
N ALA A 365 24.97 -17.42 -9.49
CA ALA A 365 24.50 -17.69 -10.85
C ALA A 365 23.26 -16.85 -11.22
N ASN A 366 22.45 -16.47 -10.22
CA ASN A 366 21.24 -15.66 -10.37
C ASN A 366 21.17 -14.60 -9.27
N PRO A 367 22.05 -13.58 -9.28
CA PRO A 367 22.24 -12.67 -8.15
C PRO A 367 21.01 -11.81 -7.83
N HIS A 368 20.05 -11.68 -8.74
CA HIS A 368 18.81 -10.94 -8.49
C HIS A 368 17.64 -11.86 -8.11
N HIS A 369 17.88 -13.15 -7.94
CA HIS A 369 16.88 -14.13 -7.48
C HIS A 369 17.09 -14.46 -6.02
N ILE A 370 16.01 -14.49 -5.26
CA ILE A 370 16.03 -14.81 -3.83
C ILE A 370 14.71 -15.45 -3.40
N SER A 371 14.72 -16.12 -2.26
CA SER A 371 13.51 -16.59 -1.58
C SER A 371 13.22 -15.75 -0.33
N ALA A 372 11.94 -15.47 -0.09
CA ALA A 372 11.50 -14.66 1.04
C ALA A 372 11.14 -15.55 2.25
N GLY A 373 11.59 -15.15 3.45
CA GLY A 373 11.34 -15.89 4.69
C GLY A 373 12.13 -17.17 4.90
N THR A 374 13.00 -17.54 3.97
CA THR A 374 13.86 -18.73 4.10
C THR A 374 15.13 -18.44 4.91
N GLY A 375 15.42 -17.15 5.14
CA GLY A 375 16.64 -16.69 5.81
C GLY A 375 17.79 -16.37 4.85
N GLU A 376 17.57 -16.42 3.53
CA GLU A 376 18.54 -15.98 2.54
C GLU A 376 18.86 -14.49 2.68
N ILE A 377 20.13 -14.16 2.45
CA ILE A 377 20.67 -12.81 2.64
C ILE A 377 20.72 -12.07 1.31
N LEU A 378 20.09 -10.89 1.29
CA LEU A 378 20.29 -9.89 0.26
C LEU A 378 21.39 -8.93 0.69
N THR A 379 22.43 -8.78 -0.13
CA THR A 379 23.46 -7.75 0.05
C THR A 379 23.13 -6.55 -0.84
N ILE A 380 22.98 -5.38 -0.24
CA ILE A 380 22.67 -4.11 -0.91
C ILE A 380 23.90 -3.20 -0.79
N ILE A 381 24.40 -2.71 -1.91
CA ILE A 381 25.57 -1.83 -1.99
C ILE A 381 25.12 -0.44 -2.42
N GLY A 382 25.58 0.59 -1.72
CA GLY A 382 25.13 1.96 -1.97
C GLY A 382 25.98 3.01 -1.28
N MET A 383 25.39 4.18 -1.08
CA MET A 383 25.97 5.32 -0.34
C MET A 383 24.86 6.06 0.41
N GLY A 384 25.19 6.78 1.48
CA GLY A 384 24.24 7.62 2.20
C GLY A 384 23.30 6.84 3.13
N PHE A 385 23.64 5.61 3.51
CA PHE A 385 22.84 4.80 4.43
C PHE A 385 23.00 5.21 5.89
N GLY A 386 24.08 5.92 6.25
CA GLY A 386 24.38 6.27 7.64
C GLY A 386 24.80 5.08 8.50
N ASP A 387 25.17 5.38 9.75
CA ASP A 387 25.56 4.37 10.75
C ASP A 387 24.38 3.92 11.65
N THR A 388 23.20 4.52 11.47
CA THR A 388 21.99 4.17 12.23
C THR A 388 21.04 3.38 11.34
N LYS A 389 20.64 2.18 11.77
CA LYS A 389 19.75 1.29 11.03
C LYS A 389 18.41 1.96 10.74
N GLY A 390 18.08 2.07 9.46
CA GLY A 390 16.74 2.39 8.97
C GLY A 390 15.91 1.14 8.70
N THR A 391 14.99 1.25 7.74
CA THR A 391 14.07 0.17 7.36
C THR A 391 14.20 -0.14 5.87
N ILE A 392 14.22 -1.42 5.50
CA ILE A 392 14.11 -1.87 4.11
C ILE A 392 12.67 -2.33 3.86
N LYS A 393 12.05 -1.88 2.76
CA LYS A 393 10.70 -2.24 2.36
C LYS A 393 10.69 -3.00 1.06
N PHE A 394 10.14 -4.21 1.09
CA PHE A 394 9.97 -5.05 -0.09
C PHE A 394 8.55 -4.95 -0.62
N ARG A 395 8.36 -5.08 -1.94
CA ARG A 395 7.03 -5.10 -2.53
C ARG A 395 6.18 -6.26 -1.97
N ASP A 396 4.88 -6.01 -1.84
CA ASP A 396 3.86 -7.02 -1.57
C ASP A 396 2.74 -6.88 -2.63
N GLU A 397 2.16 -7.98 -3.11
CA GLU A 397 1.11 -7.96 -4.14
C GLU A 397 -0.28 -7.60 -3.60
N ASN A 398 -0.50 -7.87 -2.30
CA ASN A 398 -1.73 -7.62 -1.56
C ASN A 398 -1.79 -6.21 -0.97
N LEU A 399 -0.65 -5.53 -0.79
CA LEU A 399 -0.59 -4.12 -0.42
C LEU A 399 -0.74 -3.19 -1.62
N ILE A 400 -1.45 -2.10 -1.37
CA ILE A 400 -1.79 -1.07 -2.37
C ILE A 400 -0.85 0.14 -2.24
N SER A 401 -0.29 0.36 -1.04
CA SER A 401 0.86 1.22 -0.76
C SER A 401 1.56 0.69 0.51
N GLY A 402 2.86 0.95 0.64
CA GLY A 402 3.70 0.27 1.62
C GLY A 402 4.23 -1.08 1.11
N GLY A 403 5.18 -1.64 1.85
CA GLY A 403 5.82 -2.91 1.53
C GLY A 403 5.94 -3.79 2.78
N VAL A 404 6.42 -5.01 2.63
CA VAL A 404 6.85 -5.81 3.77
C VAL A 404 8.09 -5.16 4.36
N GLU A 405 7.93 -4.56 5.53
CA GLU A 405 9.01 -3.91 6.26
C GLU A 405 9.89 -4.95 6.95
N THR A 406 11.19 -4.68 6.95
CA THR A 406 12.16 -5.47 7.71
C THR A 406 12.14 -5.07 9.17
N SER A 407 12.27 -6.06 10.06
CA SER A 407 12.53 -5.81 11.47
C SER A 407 14.03 -5.57 11.70
N GLU A 408 14.40 -4.97 12.84
CA GLU A 408 15.81 -4.75 13.19
C GLU A 408 16.64 -6.05 13.21
N ASP A 409 15.98 -7.18 13.52
CA ASP A 409 16.55 -8.53 13.56
C ASP A 409 16.79 -9.14 12.17
N ASP A 410 16.11 -8.65 11.13
CA ASP A 410 16.35 -9.08 9.76
C ASP A 410 17.65 -8.46 9.19
N ILE A 411 18.10 -7.34 9.77
CA ILE A 411 19.27 -6.59 9.31
C ILE A 411 20.52 -7.09 10.03
N GLU A 412 21.33 -7.91 9.35
CA GLU A 412 22.57 -8.46 9.89
C GLU A 412 23.71 -7.44 9.90
N VAL A 413 23.82 -6.65 8.83
CA VAL A 413 24.85 -5.61 8.68
C VAL A 413 24.20 -4.33 8.18
N TRP A 414 24.55 -3.20 8.80
CA TRP A 414 24.22 -1.88 8.32
C TRP A 414 25.44 -0.98 8.47
N THR A 415 25.90 -0.42 7.37
CA THR A 415 27.01 0.51 7.29
C THR A 415 26.69 1.59 6.26
N GLU A 416 27.46 2.67 6.26
CA GLU A 416 27.34 3.78 5.30
C GLU A 416 27.18 3.37 3.83
N ASN A 417 27.84 2.26 3.41
CA ASN A 417 27.88 1.84 2.00
C ASN A 417 27.36 0.42 1.73
N MET A 418 26.92 -0.31 2.75
CA MET A 418 26.50 -1.71 2.59
C MET A 418 25.49 -2.12 3.66
N ILE A 419 24.45 -2.81 3.22
CA ILE A 419 23.44 -3.45 4.06
C ILE A 419 23.40 -4.94 3.72
N GLN A 420 23.36 -5.81 4.73
CA GLN A 420 23.02 -7.23 4.57
C GLN A 420 21.74 -7.51 5.34
N VAL A 421 20.73 -8.02 4.65
CA VAL A 421 19.38 -8.16 5.20
C VAL A 421 18.74 -9.47 4.76
N LYS A 422 18.03 -10.12 5.67
CA LYS A 422 17.17 -11.27 5.36
C LYS A 422 15.88 -10.77 4.76
N VAL A 423 15.51 -11.27 3.57
CA VAL A 423 14.24 -10.90 2.96
C VAL A 423 13.08 -11.48 3.80
N PRO A 424 12.22 -10.63 4.39
CA PRO A 424 11.17 -11.10 5.28
C PRO A 424 10.02 -11.71 4.48
N SER A 425 9.31 -12.65 5.10
CA SER A 425 8.08 -13.21 4.52
C SER A 425 6.80 -12.69 5.14
N ALA A 426 6.86 -11.98 6.27
CA ALA A 426 5.71 -11.36 6.91
C ALA A 426 6.13 -10.34 7.96
N ASP A 427 5.37 -9.27 8.06
CA ASP A 427 5.50 -8.28 9.12
C ASP A 427 5.21 -8.91 10.50
N SER A 428 5.81 -8.33 11.53
CA SER A 428 5.64 -8.62 12.96
C SER A 428 4.19 -8.64 13.45
N ASP A 429 3.26 -8.03 12.70
CA ASP A 429 1.86 -7.82 13.05
C ASP A 429 0.87 -8.85 12.47
N PHE A 430 1.34 -9.99 11.96
CA PHE A 430 0.47 -11.10 11.49
C PHE A 430 -0.48 -10.72 10.35
N SER A 431 -0.12 -9.72 9.53
CA SER A 431 -0.92 -9.25 8.40
C SER A 431 -1.04 -10.25 7.25
N GLY A 432 -0.14 -11.25 7.21
CA GLY A 432 -0.08 -12.28 6.17
C GLY A 432 0.45 -11.78 4.83
N LEU A 433 1.12 -10.65 4.86
CA LEU A 433 1.84 -10.05 3.75
C LEU A 433 3.15 -10.78 3.53
N THR A 434 3.58 -10.96 2.29
CA THR A 434 4.81 -11.66 1.91
C THR A 434 5.57 -10.84 0.90
N ALA A 435 6.89 -10.72 1.06
CA ALA A 435 7.70 -10.06 0.04
C ALA A 435 7.55 -10.80 -1.30
N VAL A 436 7.32 -10.06 -2.36
CA VAL A 436 7.17 -10.55 -3.75
C VAL A 436 8.18 -9.88 -4.67
N SER A 437 8.26 -10.36 -5.91
CA SER A 437 9.12 -9.78 -6.93
C SER A 437 8.80 -8.30 -7.17
N GLY A 438 9.82 -7.46 -7.20
CA GLY A 438 9.64 -6.01 -7.33
C GLY A 438 10.90 -5.20 -7.09
N LEU A 439 10.76 -3.89 -7.24
CA LEU A 439 11.69 -2.94 -6.66
C LEU A 439 11.51 -2.93 -5.13
N PHE A 440 12.56 -2.59 -4.41
CA PHE A 440 12.55 -2.43 -2.95
C PHE A 440 13.16 -1.08 -2.58
N SER A 441 12.89 -0.59 -1.38
CA SER A 441 13.42 0.68 -0.90
C SER A 441 14.18 0.56 0.42
N VAL A 442 15.18 1.43 0.60
CA VAL A 442 15.91 1.64 1.85
C VAL A 442 15.53 3.01 2.38
N GLU A 443 14.89 3.06 3.54
CA GLU A 443 14.46 4.28 4.22
C GLU A 443 15.34 4.55 5.44
N LEU A 444 15.80 5.79 5.60
CA LEU A 444 16.57 6.20 6.78
C LEU A 444 15.67 6.31 8.03
N PRO A 445 16.24 6.23 9.25
CA PRO A 445 15.49 6.25 10.50
C PRO A 445 14.56 7.48 10.66
N ASN A 446 13.49 7.33 11.46
CA ASN A 446 12.54 8.40 11.81
C ASN A 446 11.79 9.04 10.62
N GLY A 447 11.52 8.26 9.57
CA GLY A 447 10.86 8.77 8.35
C GLY A 447 11.78 9.68 7.53
N GLY A 448 13.08 9.37 7.52
CA GLY A 448 14.09 10.10 6.77
C GLY A 448 14.01 9.85 5.25
N ALA A 449 15.03 10.31 4.53
CA ALA A 449 15.12 10.11 3.08
C ALA A 449 15.15 8.61 2.70
N ALA A 450 14.72 8.30 1.48
CA ALA A 450 14.61 6.94 0.97
C ALA A 450 15.31 6.77 -0.39
N ALA A 451 15.81 5.57 -0.65
CA ALA A 451 16.36 5.12 -1.92
C ALA A 451 15.50 3.98 -2.45
N GLU A 452 15.17 3.97 -3.74
CA GLU A 452 14.56 2.81 -4.40
C GLU A 452 15.61 2.11 -5.25
N SER A 453 15.53 0.78 -5.35
CA SER A 453 16.40 -0.01 -6.22
C SER A 453 16.09 0.29 -7.69
N ASP A 454 17.13 0.46 -8.52
CA ASP A 454 16.94 0.68 -9.97
C ASP A 454 16.61 -0.62 -10.74
N ASP A 455 16.97 -1.79 -10.18
CA ASP A 455 16.74 -3.11 -10.77
C ASP A 455 15.73 -3.95 -9.97
N PHE A 456 15.08 -4.89 -10.66
CA PHE A 456 14.10 -5.81 -10.07
C PHE A 456 14.78 -6.91 -9.24
N LEU A 457 14.28 -7.11 -8.02
CA LEU A 457 14.52 -8.32 -7.24
C LEU A 457 13.44 -9.35 -7.60
N PHE A 458 13.86 -10.53 -8.04
CA PHE A 458 12.99 -11.66 -8.32
C PHE A 458 12.87 -12.52 -7.06
N VAL A 459 11.70 -12.51 -6.44
CA VAL A 459 11.36 -13.41 -5.34
C VAL A 459 10.73 -14.67 -5.94
N ASP A 460 11.48 -15.77 -5.95
CA ASP A 460 11.07 -17.03 -6.59
C ASP A 460 9.87 -17.66 -5.85
N TYR A 461 9.91 -17.60 -4.52
CA TYR A 461 8.82 -17.98 -3.63
C TYR A 461 8.98 -17.30 -2.26
N SER A 462 7.87 -17.14 -1.55
CA SER A 462 7.85 -16.67 -0.16
C SER A 462 7.27 -17.73 0.75
N VAL A 463 7.92 -17.97 1.90
CA VAL A 463 7.47 -18.94 2.90
C VAL A 463 6.69 -18.20 3.98
N TYR A 464 5.43 -18.56 4.19
CA TYR A 464 4.65 -18.01 5.29
C TYR A 464 5.24 -18.42 6.65
N ASN A 465 5.87 -17.48 7.35
CA ASN A 465 6.50 -17.72 8.65
C ASN A 465 5.69 -17.13 9.80
N PHE A 466 5.66 -17.87 10.92
CA PHE A 466 5.13 -17.39 12.18
C PHE A 466 6.27 -16.92 13.09
N ARG A 467 6.34 -15.61 13.38
CA ARG A 467 7.30 -15.02 14.32
C ARG A 467 6.59 -14.65 15.61
N THR A 468 7.07 -15.12 16.75
CA THR A 468 6.60 -14.63 18.06
C THR A 468 7.58 -13.59 18.59
N VAL A 469 7.07 -12.55 19.26
CA VAL A 469 7.83 -11.47 19.94
C VAL A 469 8.92 -11.94 20.93
N SER A 470 9.01 -13.25 21.20
CA SER A 470 9.98 -13.80 22.16
C SER A 470 10.87 -14.92 21.61
N ASN A 471 10.67 -15.39 20.37
CA ASN A 471 11.53 -16.40 19.74
C ASN A 471 11.53 -16.23 18.21
N LEU A 472 12.66 -15.78 17.68
CA LEU A 472 12.95 -15.50 16.26
C LEU A 472 13.49 -16.73 15.50
N THR A 473 13.03 -17.92 15.82
CA THR A 473 13.46 -19.12 15.07
C THR A 473 12.39 -19.50 14.06
N SER A 474 12.56 -19.05 12.81
CA SER A 474 11.87 -19.65 11.66
C SER A 474 12.32 -21.10 11.53
N GLN A 475 11.38 -22.04 11.57
CA GLN A 475 11.64 -23.44 11.27
C GLN A 475 10.79 -23.80 10.04
N PRO A 476 11.39 -24.32 8.96
CA PRO A 476 10.61 -24.85 7.87
C PRO A 476 9.74 -26.00 8.41
N VAL A 477 8.44 -25.94 8.11
CA VAL A 477 7.50 -27.02 8.39
C VAL A 477 7.12 -27.64 7.06
N ASP A 478 7.38 -28.94 6.91
CA ASP A 478 6.92 -29.67 5.74
C ASP A 478 5.39 -29.72 5.74
N LEU A 479 4.76 -29.39 4.60
CA LEU A 479 3.30 -29.50 4.43
C LEU A 479 2.80 -30.94 4.65
N ALA A 480 3.64 -31.94 4.36
CA ALA A 480 3.48 -33.31 4.78
C ALA A 480 4.23 -33.50 6.10
N ASP A 481 3.50 -33.63 7.22
CA ASP A 481 4.15 -34.03 8.47
C ASP A 481 4.75 -35.44 8.29
N THR A 482 5.79 -35.72 9.05
CA THR A 482 6.54 -36.96 9.29
C THR A 482 5.77 -38.28 9.03
N PRO A 483 6.38 -39.48 9.01
CA PRO A 483 5.64 -40.74 8.85
C PRO A 483 4.51 -41.01 9.86
N GLN A 484 4.37 -40.17 10.90
CA GLN A 484 3.26 -40.16 11.85
C GLN A 484 2.11 -39.19 11.49
N GLY A 485 2.26 -38.38 10.45
CA GLY A 485 1.33 -37.36 9.97
C GLY A 485 0.50 -37.79 8.78
N ASP A 486 0.18 -36.83 7.92
CA ASP A 486 -0.73 -36.94 6.78
C ASP A 486 -0.01 -37.13 5.43
N GLY A 487 1.33 -37.12 5.45
CA GLY A 487 2.22 -37.49 4.35
C GLY A 487 2.96 -38.81 4.56
N ASN A 488 3.94 -39.08 3.69
CA ASN A 488 4.84 -40.24 3.80
C ASN A 488 6.30 -39.81 3.97
N ALA A 489 7.20 -40.79 4.16
CA ALA A 489 8.63 -40.54 4.40
C ALA A 489 9.37 -39.83 3.25
N ASP A 490 8.77 -39.76 2.06
CA ASP A 490 9.33 -39.12 0.87
C ASP A 490 8.78 -37.70 0.64
N GLY A 491 8.03 -37.15 1.60
CA GLY A 491 7.40 -35.83 1.53
C GLY A 491 6.19 -35.77 0.59
N ILE A 492 5.54 -36.90 0.32
CA ILE A 492 4.32 -36.97 -0.51
C ILE A 492 3.09 -36.78 0.39
N LEU A 493 2.24 -35.82 0.06
CA LEU A 493 0.91 -35.63 0.68
C LEU A 493 -0.06 -36.69 0.16
N GLU A 494 -0.47 -37.65 1.01
CA GLU A 494 -1.24 -38.81 0.58
C GLU A 494 -2.74 -38.70 0.88
N PHE A 495 -3.56 -38.51 -0.15
CA PHE A 495 -5.02 -38.54 -0.07
C PHE A 495 -5.58 -39.97 -0.06
N SER A 496 -6.67 -40.17 0.66
CA SER A 496 -7.47 -41.40 0.67
C SER A 496 -8.88 -41.12 0.15
N LEU A 497 -9.38 -41.97 -0.74
CA LEU A 497 -10.79 -41.93 -1.14
C LEU A 497 -11.66 -42.60 -0.08
N SER A 498 -12.80 -42.01 0.26
CA SER A 498 -13.78 -42.64 1.15
C SER A 498 -14.46 -43.84 0.50
N THR A 499 -14.79 -44.87 1.31
CA THR A 499 -15.63 -45.99 0.89
C THR A 499 -16.98 -45.56 0.32
N ASN A 500 -17.50 -44.36 0.64
CA ASN A 500 -18.74 -43.87 0.03
C ASN A 500 -18.60 -43.48 -1.45
N MET A 501 -17.36 -43.43 -1.97
CA MET A 501 -17.05 -43.17 -3.38
C MET A 501 -16.76 -44.44 -4.19
N SER A 502 -16.66 -45.61 -3.54
CA SER A 502 -16.22 -46.85 -4.20
C SER A 502 -17.22 -47.42 -5.22
N GLY A 503 -18.44 -46.87 -5.27
CA GLY A 503 -19.45 -47.26 -6.25
C GLY A 503 -19.18 -46.77 -7.68
N ASN A 504 -18.25 -45.83 -7.86
CA ASN A 504 -17.91 -45.26 -9.17
C ASN A 504 -16.49 -45.67 -9.60
N ALA A 505 -16.41 -46.62 -10.54
CA ALA A 505 -15.14 -47.19 -10.99
C ALA A 505 -14.23 -46.19 -11.73
N GLU A 506 -14.79 -45.14 -12.33
CA GLU A 506 -14.04 -44.13 -13.09
C GLU A 506 -13.50 -43.02 -12.18
N LEU A 507 -14.14 -42.77 -11.04
CA LEU A 507 -13.82 -41.66 -10.15
C LEU A 507 -12.38 -41.71 -9.64
N ARG A 508 -11.87 -42.90 -9.29
CA ARG A 508 -10.49 -43.03 -8.84
C ARG A 508 -9.48 -42.63 -9.92
N ALA A 509 -9.76 -42.98 -11.18
CA ALA A 509 -8.89 -42.63 -12.28
C ALA A 509 -8.87 -41.12 -12.51
N ILE A 510 -10.04 -40.46 -12.40
CA ILE A 510 -10.18 -39.01 -12.51
C ILE A 510 -9.38 -38.32 -11.40
N VAL A 511 -9.61 -38.68 -10.14
CA VAL A 511 -8.90 -38.08 -9.00
C VAL A 511 -7.39 -38.27 -9.13
N ASN A 512 -6.95 -39.48 -9.50
CA ASN A 512 -5.52 -39.74 -9.68
C ASN A 512 -4.91 -38.89 -10.81
N GLN A 513 -5.63 -38.71 -11.93
CA GLN A 513 -5.16 -37.84 -13.01
C GLN A 513 -5.09 -36.38 -12.56
N SER A 514 -6.09 -35.87 -11.85
CA SER A 514 -6.09 -34.50 -11.32
C SER A 514 -4.91 -34.24 -10.38
N LEU A 515 -4.56 -35.20 -9.52
CA LEU A 515 -3.39 -35.09 -8.66
C LEU A 515 -2.08 -35.10 -9.47
N CYS A 516 -1.97 -35.90 -10.54
CA CYS A 516 -0.81 -35.83 -11.43
C CYS A 516 -0.69 -34.46 -12.11
N ASP A 517 -1.80 -33.92 -12.62
CA ASP A 517 -1.81 -32.61 -13.27
C ASP A 517 -1.39 -31.52 -12.26
N TRP A 518 -1.83 -31.61 -11.00
CA TRP A 518 -1.40 -30.70 -9.94
C TRP A 518 0.08 -30.84 -9.59
N ASN A 519 0.61 -32.07 -9.55
CA ASN A 519 2.04 -32.28 -9.33
C ASN A 519 2.89 -31.58 -10.40
N GLU A 520 2.45 -31.64 -11.66
CA GLU A 520 3.16 -31.00 -12.79
C GLU A 520 3.10 -29.48 -12.75
N GLN A 521 2.01 -28.88 -12.24
CA GLN A 521 1.84 -27.43 -12.21
C GLN A 521 2.38 -26.77 -10.94
N THR A 522 2.34 -27.46 -9.81
CA THR A 522 2.67 -26.88 -8.49
C THR A 522 4.02 -27.32 -7.96
N GLU A 523 4.63 -28.34 -8.56
CA GLU A 523 5.82 -29.04 -8.06
C GLU A 523 5.66 -29.70 -6.67
N ILE A 524 4.47 -29.59 -6.06
CA ILE A 524 4.10 -30.30 -4.83
C ILE A 524 3.81 -31.76 -5.18
N LYS A 525 4.34 -32.69 -4.37
CA LYS A 525 4.13 -34.13 -4.58
C LYS A 525 2.87 -34.60 -3.87
N TRP A 526 1.75 -34.61 -4.59
CA TRP A 526 0.50 -35.23 -4.15
C TRP A 526 0.44 -36.72 -4.56
N GLY A 527 -0.16 -37.54 -3.70
CA GLY A 527 -0.31 -38.98 -3.92
C GLY A 527 -1.71 -39.48 -3.54
N LEU A 528 -2.12 -40.61 -4.14
CA LEU A 528 -3.39 -41.26 -3.83
C LEU A 528 -3.16 -42.65 -3.25
N LYS A 529 -3.58 -42.88 -1.99
CA LYS A 529 -3.45 -44.19 -1.34
C LYS A 529 -4.17 -45.27 -2.15
N PRO A 530 -3.61 -46.48 -2.25
CA PRO A 530 -4.18 -47.57 -3.06
C PRO A 530 -5.52 -48.07 -2.53
N SER A 531 -5.75 -47.94 -1.22
CA SER A 531 -6.96 -48.40 -0.55
C SER A 531 -7.91 -47.26 -0.21
N TYR A 532 -9.20 -47.57 -0.21
CA TYR A 532 -10.23 -46.66 0.29
C TYR A 532 -10.16 -46.56 1.82
N SER A 533 -10.37 -45.36 2.35
CA SER A 533 -10.57 -45.10 3.78
C SER A 533 -12.00 -45.46 4.17
N SER A 534 -12.19 -46.11 5.33
CA SER A 534 -13.51 -46.39 5.89
C SER A 534 -14.22 -45.16 6.45
N LYS A 535 -13.54 -44.01 6.51
CA LYS A 535 -14.13 -42.75 6.97
C LYS A 535 -15.04 -42.17 5.90
N THR A 536 -16.19 -41.64 6.30
CA THR A 536 -17.22 -41.07 5.40
C THR A 536 -17.58 -39.62 5.72
N THR A 537 -16.87 -39.01 6.66
CA THR A 537 -17.00 -37.62 7.09
C THR A 537 -15.62 -37.08 7.40
N PHE A 538 -15.45 -35.75 7.38
CA PHE A 538 -14.21 -35.12 7.82
C PHE A 538 -13.92 -35.38 9.31
N GLY A 539 -12.65 -35.38 9.68
CA GLY A 539 -12.20 -35.51 11.07
C GLY A 539 -10.95 -34.65 11.30
N ASN A 540 -10.89 -33.95 12.43
CA ASN A 540 -9.71 -33.14 12.77
C ASN A 540 -8.68 -34.01 13.51
N ASN A 541 -7.39 -33.79 13.24
CA ASN A 541 -6.26 -34.48 13.87
C ASN A 541 -6.34 -36.01 13.77
N ASP A 542 -6.81 -36.52 12.64
CA ASP A 542 -7.11 -37.94 12.46
C ASP A 542 -6.15 -38.65 11.49
N GLN A 543 -5.08 -37.94 11.08
CA GLN A 543 -4.00 -38.37 10.19
C GLN A 543 -4.47 -38.87 8.81
N VAL A 544 -5.65 -38.43 8.36
CA VAL A 544 -6.21 -38.84 7.06
C VAL A 544 -6.64 -37.64 6.24
N ASN A 545 -5.89 -37.36 5.17
CA ASN A 545 -6.35 -36.53 4.07
C ASN A 545 -7.44 -37.28 3.30
N LEU A 546 -8.72 -36.89 3.48
CA LEU A 546 -9.87 -37.62 2.97
C LEU A 546 -10.55 -36.87 1.81
N ILE A 547 -10.76 -37.56 0.70
CA ILE A 547 -11.67 -37.15 -0.38
C ILE A 547 -12.95 -37.99 -0.23
N TYR A 548 -14.11 -37.35 -0.08
CA TYR A 548 -15.38 -38.03 0.19
C TYR A 548 -16.58 -37.27 -0.39
N PHE A 549 -17.72 -37.96 -0.54
CA PHE A 549 -19.01 -37.30 -0.75
C PHE A 549 -19.64 -36.93 0.60
N GLY A 550 -19.92 -35.66 0.83
CA GLY A 550 -20.56 -35.15 2.05
C GLY A 550 -21.86 -34.40 1.75
N GLU A 551 -22.59 -34.01 2.81
CA GLU A 551 -23.73 -33.11 2.70
C GLU A 551 -23.26 -31.68 2.36
N GLU A 552 -24.03 -30.93 1.56
CA GLU A 552 -23.66 -29.57 1.14
C GLU A 552 -23.36 -28.63 2.32
N SER A 553 -24.08 -28.82 3.44
CA SER A 553 -23.89 -28.05 4.67
C SER A 553 -22.54 -28.27 5.37
N GLU A 554 -21.82 -29.35 5.04
CA GLU A 554 -20.47 -29.60 5.54
C GLU A 554 -19.42 -28.72 4.83
N PHE A 555 -19.71 -28.29 3.61
CA PHE A 555 -18.81 -27.51 2.77
C PHE A 555 -19.18 -26.02 2.80
N THR A 556 -18.92 -25.37 3.93
CA THR A 556 -19.05 -23.91 4.05
C THR A 556 -17.72 -23.25 3.62
N GLY A 557 -17.71 -22.56 2.48
CA GLY A 557 -16.53 -21.82 2.02
C GLY A 557 -16.26 -20.52 2.80
N GLU A 558 -15.04 -20.01 2.64
CA GLU A 558 -14.61 -18.63 3.01
C GLU A 558 -15.55 -17.54 2.51
N ILE A 559 -16.24 -17.85 1.42
CA ILE A 559 -17.07 -16.96 0.66
C ILE A 559 -18.35 -17.71 0.26
N PHE A 560 -19.49 -17.01 0.23
CA PHE A 560 -20.75 -17.60 -0.18
C PHE A 560 -20.64 -18.18 -1.61
N GLY A 561 -20.97 -19.47 -1.75
CA GLY A 561 -20.83 -20.21 -3.01
C GLY A 561 -19.56 -21.05 -3.12
N LEU A 562 -18.51 -20.83 -2.33
CA LEU A 562 -17.31 -21.70 -2.31
C LEU A 562 -17.47 -22.92 -1.38
N GLY A 563 -18.62 -23.58 -1.43
CA GLY A 563 -18.66 -24.98 -1.01
C GLY A 563 -17.83 -25.80 -2.01
N ALA A 564 -17.21 -26.89 -1.56
CA ALA A 564 -16.66 -27.87 -2.48
C ALA A 564 -17.75 -28.25 -3.49
N TYR A 565 -17.64 -27.75 -4.73
CA TYR A 565 -18.58 -28.09 -5.79
C TYR A 565 -18.33 -29.54 -6.18
N THR A 566 -19.20 -30.42 -5.68
CA THR A 566 -19.43 -31.74 -6.29
C THR A 566 -19.94 -31.53 -7.72
N ILE A 567 -19.23 -32.12 -8.68
CA ILE A 567 -19.68 -32.30 -10.07
C ILE A 567 -20.94 -33.17 -10.11
#